data_AF-A0ABD0PAN1-F1
#
_entry.id   AF-A0ABD0PAN1-F1
#
_cell.length_a   1.000
_cell.length_b   1.000
_cell.length_c   1.000
_cell.angle_alpha   90.00
_cell.angle_beta   90.00
_cell.angle_gamma   90.00
#
_symmetry.space_group_name_H-M   'P 1'
#
loop_
_entity.id
_entity.type
_entity.pdbx_description
1 polymer ?
#
loop_
_entity_poly.entity_id
_entity_poly.type
_entity_poly.pdbx_seq_one_letter_code
_entity_poly.pdbx_strand_id
1 'polypeptide(L)' 'PAQLTQLKQASLARVLCDNSDNITRIQADVFSVAEFPHSYGSCDDIPKIDLRMWQDCCE' A
#
# COMPACT_ATOMS: atom_id res chain seq x y z
N PRO A 1 -1.76 19.34 5.70
CA PRO A 1 -3.10 18.71 5.83
C PRO A 1 -2.95 17.20 6.10
N ALA A 2 -3.63 16.66 7.12
CA ALA A 2 -3.46 15.27 7.56
C ALA A 2 -3.83 14.24 6.46
N GLN A 3 -4.96 14.47 5.77
CA GLN A 3 -5.40 13.66 4.63
C GLN A 3 -4.36 13.61 3.49
N LEU A 4 -3.78 14.76 3.12
CA LEU A 4 -2.76 14.84 2.06
C LEU A 4 -1.49 14.04 2.44
N THR A 5 -1.11 14.03 3.72
CA THR A 5 0.02 13.21 4.20
C THR A 5 -0.26 11.72 3.99
N GLN A 6 -1.49 11.27 4.25
CA GLN A 6 -1.89 9.87 4.06
C GLN A 6 -1.95 9.49 2.58
N LEU A 7 -2.50 10.37 1.72
CA LEU A 7 -2.55 10.11 0.26
C LEU A 7 -1.15 9.98 -0.36
N LYS A 8 -0.15 10.73 0.13
CA LYS A 8 1.23 10.63 -0.35
C LYS A 8 1.91 9.29 -0.02
N GLN A 9 1.34 8.49 0.87
CA GLN A 9 1.83 7.14 1.21
C GLN A 9 1.20 6.06 0.32
N ALA A 10 0.21 6.41 -0.51
CA ALA A 10 -0.43 5.46 -1.41
C ALA A 10 0.58 4.86 -2.40
N SER A 11 0.46 3.56 -2.64
CA SER A 11 1.24 2.85 -3.65
C SER A 11 0.36 1.81 -4.34
N LEU A 12 0.63 1.55 -5.62
CA LEU A 12 -0.06 0.47 -6.35
C LEU A 12 0.28 -0.91 -5.75
N ALA A 13 1.48 -1.06 -5.18
CA ALA A 13 1.85 -2.25 -4.41
C ALA A 13 0.85 -2.52 -3.27
N ARG A 14 0.47 -1.48 -2.50
CA ARG A 14 -0.52 -1.61 -1.42
C ARG A 14 -1.90 -1.99 -1.96
N VAL A 15 -2.34 -1.34 -3.03
CA VAL A 15 -3.63 -1.63 -3.67
C VAL A 15 -3.71 -3.10 -4.08
N LEU A 16 -2.65 -3.64 -4.68
CA LEU A 16 -2.61 -5.06 -5.06
C LEU A 16 -2.63 -5.97 -3.84
N CYS A 17 -1.84 -5.68 -2.80
CA CYS A 17 -1.86 -6.45 -1.55
C CYS A 17 -3.22 -6.47 -0.84
N ASP A 18 -4.01 -5.38 -0.92
CA ASP A 18 -5.34 -5.30 -0.29
C ASP A 18 -6.44 -6.01 -1.09
N ASN A 19 -6.31 -6.12 -2.42
CA ASN A 19 -7.43 -6.45 -3.30
C ASN A 19 -7.22 -7.70 -4.17
N SER A 20 -6.03 -8.31 -4.15
CA SER A 20 -5.72 -9.46 -5.00
C SER A 20 -5.95 -10.78 -4.27
N ASP A 21 -6.10 -11.87 -5.02
CA ASP A 21 -6.29 -13.22 -4.47
C ASP A 21 -5.02 -13.72 -3.75
N ASN A 22 -4.95 -13.46 -2.45
CA ASN A 22 -3.91 -13.94 -1.53
C ASN A 22 -2.46 -13.62 -1.97
N ILE A 23 -2.25 -12.46 -2.59
CA ILE A 23 -0.89 -11.93 -2.81
C ILE A 23 -0.34 -11.50 -1.46
N THR A 24 0.67 -12.22 -0.97
CA THR A 24 1.37 -11.93 0.30
C THR A 24 2.77 -11.39 0.09
N ARG A 25 3.29 -11.45 -1.14
CA ARG A 25 4.62 -10.95 -1.48
C ARG A 25 4.58 -10.11 -2.74
N ILE A 26 5.21 -8.94 -2.70
CA ILE A 26 5.20 -7.97 -3.78
C ILE A 26 6.49 -7.14 -3.78
N GLN A 27 6.83 -6.56 -4.92
CA GLN A 27 7.84 -5.51 -5.04
C GLN A 27 7.29 -4.16 -4.57
N ALA A 28 8.15 -3.31 -4.01
CA ALA A 28 7.74 -1.99 -3.51
C ALA A 28 7.31 -1.04 -4.66
N ASP A 29 8.01 -1.09 -5.79
CA ASP A 29 7.65 -0.38 -7.02
C ASP A 29 7.24 -1.38 -8.09
N VAL A 30 5.94 -1.48 -8.37
CA VAL A 30 5.34 -2.45 -9.29
C VAL A 30 5.56 -2.14 -10.78
N PHE A 31 6.14 -0.98 -11.11
CA PHE A 31 6.48 -0.64 -12.49
C PHE A 31 7.87 -1.11 -12.91
N SER A 32 8.74 -1.39 -11.94
CA SER A 32 10.07 -1.95 -12.18
C SER A 32 9.97 -3.43 -12.56
N VAL A 33 10.89 -3.92 -13.41
CA VAL A 33 10.99 -5.36 -13.65
C VAL A 33 11.66 -6.00 -12.43
N ALA A 34 10.94 -6.87 -11.74
CA ALA A 34 11.46 -7.63 -10.61
C ALA A 34 12.08 -8.96 -11.06
N GLU A 35 13.16 -9.35 -10.38
CA GLU A 35 13.69 -10.70 -10.47
C GLU A 35 13.20 -11.54 -9.29
N PHE A 36 12.48 -12.61 -9.59
CA PHE A 36 12.04 -13.55 -8.57
C PHE A 36 13.21 -14.43 -8.11
N PRO A 37 13.41 -14.64 -6.78
CA PRO A 37 12.57 -14.20 -5.66
C PRO A 37 13.08 -12.94 -4.93
N HIS A 38 14.23 -12.39 -5.29
CA HIS A 38 14.95 -11.39 -4.48
C HIS A 38 14.26 -10.03 -4.41
N SER A 39 13.50 -9.65 -5.44
CA SER A 39 12.84 -8.35 -5.52
C SER A 39 11.46 -8.29 -4.86
N TYR A 40 11.04 -9.36 -4.16
CA TYR A 40 9.71 -9.46 -3.54
C TYR A 40 9.81 -9.43 -2.01
N GLY A 41 9.23 -8.40 -1.38
CA GLY A 41 9.07 -8.27 0.08
C GLY A 41 7.71 -8.80 0.57
N SER A 42 7.42 -8.66 1.86
CA SER A 42 6.09 -8.96 2.41
C SER A 42 5.12 -7.82 2.13
N CYS A 43 3.85 -8.14 1.90
CA CYS A 43 2.78 -7.13 1.87
C CYS A 43 2.62 -6.37 3.20
N ASP A 44 3.10 -6.94 4.31
CA ASP A 44 3.10 -6.27 5.63
C ASP A 44 4.11 -5.13 5.72
N ASP A 45 5.16 -5.15 4.89
CA ASP A 45 6.17 -4.10 4.83
C ASP A 45 5.71 -2.89 4.00
N ILE A 46 4.61 -3.03 3.24
CA ILE A 46 4.08 -1.96 2.40
C ILE A 46 3.19 -1.02 3.23
N PRO A 47 3.50 0.30 3.28
CA PRO A 47 2.71 1.27 4.04
C PRO A 47 1.22 1.24 3.68
N LYS A 48 0.38 1.37 4.72
CA LYS A 48 -1.08 1.49 4.61
C LYS A 48 -1.50 2.93 4.78
N ILE A 49 -2.52 3.34 4.03
CA ILE A 49 -3.18 4.64 4.22
C ILE A 49 -4.01 4.55 5.51
N ASP A 50 -3.83 5.52 6.41
CA ASP A 50 -4.68 5.66 7.58
C ASP A 50 -5.95 6.46 7.25
N LEU A 51 -7.04 5.74 7.01
CA LEU A 51 -8.35 6.32 6.68
C LEU A 51 -9.03 7.03 7.86
N ARG A 52 -8.49 6.95 9.07
CA ARG A 52 -9.04 7.67 10.23
C ARG A 52 -8.99 9.20 10.04
N MET A 53 -8.15 9.71 9.14
CA MET A 53 -8.08 11.13 8.80
C MET A 53 -9.30 11.67 8.02
N TRP A 54 -10.20 10.78 7.59
CA TRP A 54 -11.49 11.11 6.94
C TRP A 54 -12.67 10.86 7.88
N GLN A 55 -12.42 10.57 9.15
CA GLN A 55 -13.51 10.52 10.12
C GLN A 55 -14.03 11.94 10.34
N ASP A 56 -15.23 12.20 9.85
CA ASP A 56 -16.04 13.30 10.33
C ASP A 56 -16.72 12.81 11.61
N CYS A 57 -16.45 13.48 12.74
CA CYS A 57 -17.18 13.19 13.96
C CYS A 57 -18.46 14.04 13.99
N CYS A 58 -19.55 13.37 14.35
CA CYS A 58 -20.86 13.87 14.76
C CYS A 58 -21.37 15.11 14.01
N GLU A 59 -22.39 14.92 13.16
CA GLU A 59 -23.37 16.00 12.99
C GLU A 59 -24.02 16.35 14.33
#